data_AF-A0A256CRS1-F1
#
_entry.id   AF-A0A256CRS1-F1
#
_cell.length_a   1.000
_cell.length_b   1.000
_cell.length_c   1.000
_cell.angle_alpha   90.00
_cell.angle_beta   90.00
_cell.angle_gamma   90.00
#
_symmetry.space_group_name_H-M   'P 1'
#
loop_
_entity.id
_entity.type
_entity.pdbx_description
1 polymer ?
#
loop_
_entity_poly.entity_id
_entity_poly.type
_entity_poly.pdbx_seq_one_letter_code
_entity_poly.pdbx_strand_id
1 'polypeptide(L)'
;MGFKGFLKKTISITGKVALVTGAAAGLAAYYAGKFIFSMIKDNGMSTVNRSILSSTKNLDLTKEEAEIVREAEALQDKTDRARNKHNSLVKKVDDIKKMLEIYDKIDEINNQLDSAELTEEQRNLFQNELKEQQEELKNLRGDDLGLGNPTSLQERLEMIAPEVEEARAQYDELNSELKVKMSEVREVVRSRKEKKENHSNI
;
A
#
# COMPACT_ATOMS: atom_id res chain seq x y z
N MET A 1 -25.35 -25.03 40.85
CA MET A 1 -25.56 -24.53 39.47
C MET A 1 -24.33 -24.90 38.66
N GLY A 2 -24.48 -25.81 37.69
CA GLY A 2 -23.38 -26.67 37.24
C GLY A 2 -22.49 -26.09 36.13
N PHE A 3 -21.21 -26.45 36.20
CA PHE A 3 -20.09 -26.27 35.26
C PHE A 3 -20.46 -26.45 33.76
N LYS A 4 -21.50 -27.24 33.45
CA LYS A 4 -22.07 -27.40 32.10
C LYS A 4 -22.66 -26.12 31.49
N GLY A 5 -23.15 -25.18 32.30
CA GLY A 5 -23.68 -23.89 31.84
C GLY A 5 -22.58 -22.90 31.43
N PHE A 6 -21.41 -23.01 32.05
CA PHE A 6 -20.25 -22.15 31.79
C PHE A 6 -19.55 -22.53 30.48
N LEU A 7 -19.33 -23.84 30.25
CA LEU A 7 -18.73 -24.35 28.99
C LEU A 7 -19.55 -24.01 27.73
N LYS A 8 -20.89 -24.01 27.84
CA LYS A 8 -21.76 -23.64 26.70
C LYS A 8 -21.67 -22.15 26.35
N LYS A 9 -21.42 -21.27 27.33
CA LYS A 9 -21.27 -19.83 27.10
C LYS A 9 -19.92 -19.51 26.48
N THR A 10 -18.83 -20.13 26.93
CA THR A 10 -17.49 -19.88 26.37
C THR A 10 -17.35 -20.37 24.93
N ILE A 11 -17.87 -21.56 24.60
CA ILE A 11 -17.88 -22.07 23.21
C ILE A 11 -18.72 -21.18 22.28
N SER A 12 -19.83 -20.62 22.78
CA SER A 12 -20.67 -19.70 22.02
C SER A 12 -20.02 -18.34 21.77
N ILE A 13 -19.06 -17.92 22.61
CA ILE A 13 -18.33 -16.67 22.44
C ILE A 13 -17.14 -16.90 21.52
N THR A 14 -16.35 -17.96 21.74
CA THR A 14 -15.21 -18.31 20.85
C THR A 14 -15.66 -18.63 19.44
N GLY A 15 -16.81 -19.29 19.25
CA GLY A 15 -17.37 -19.53 17.92
C GLY A 15 -17.83 -18.25 17.20
N LYS A 16 -18.33 -17.24 17.92
CA LYS A 16 -18.71 -15.95 17.34
C LYS A 16 -17.50 -15.05 17.08
N VAL A 17 -16.52 -15.07 17.98
CA VAL A 17 -15.24 -14.37 17.80
C VAL A 17 -14.54 -14.93 16.57
N ALA A 18 -14.37 -16.25 16.44
CA ALA A 18 -13.74 -16.86 15.26
C ALA A 18 -14.45 -16.52 13.92
N LEU A 19 -15.77 -16.39 13.93
CA LEU A 19 -16.56 -16.04 12.74
C LEU A 19 -16.43 -14.55 12.38
N VAL A 20 -16.34 -13.67 13.38
CA VAL A 20 -16.06 -12.23 13.20
C VAL A 20 -14.61 -12.00 12.78
N THR A 21 -13.64 -12.70 13.39
CA THR A 21 -12.23 -12.63 13.02
C THR A 21 -11.98 -13.18 11.62
N GLY A 22 -12.65 -14.29 11.25
CA GLY A 22 -12.59 -14.85 9.89
C GLY A 22 -13.19 -13.92 8.82
N ALA A 23 -14.30 -13.25 9.14
CA ALA A 23 -14.90 -12.26 8.24
C ALA A 23 -14.03 -11.00 8.11
N ALA A 24 -13.45 -10.51 9.20
CA ALA A 24 -12.52 -9.38 9.18
C ALA A 24 -11.23 -9.71 8.42
N ALA A 25 -10.66 -10.91 8.61
CA ALA A 25 -9.48 -11.37 7.88
C ALA A 25 -9.75 -11.55 6.38
N GLY A 26 -10.91 -12.11 6.00
CA GLY A 26 -11.31 -12.23 4.60
C GLY A 26 -11.53 -10.88 3.91
N LEU A 27 -12.13 -9.92 4.63
CA LEU A 27 -12.33 -8.57 4.13
C LEU A 27 -11.00 -7.80 4.00
N ALA A 28 -10.12 -7.92 5.00
CA ALA A 28 -8.79 -7.34 4.97
C ALA A 28 -7.93 -7.92 3.83
N ALA A 29 -7.96 -9.24 3.62
CA ALA A 29 -7.26 -9.90 2.52
C ALA A 29 -7.79 -9.46 1.15
N TYR A 30 -9.11 -9.25 1.01
CA TYR A 30 -9.71 -8.74 -0.23
C TYR A 30 -9.22 -7.32 -0.56
N TYR A 31 -9.23 -6.41 0.43
CA TYR A 31 -8.76 -5.04 0.22
C TYR A 31 -7.24 -4.96 0.01
N ALA A 32 -6.46 -5.76 0.75
CA ALA A 32 -5.01 -5.88 0.55
C ALA A 32 -4.68 -6.44 -0.85
N GLY A 33 -5.38 -7.49 -1.29
CA GLY A 33 -5.22 -8.07 -2.63
C GLY A 33 -5.58 -7.08 -3.73
N LYS A 34 -6.66 -6.30 -3.57
CA LYS A 34 -7.06 -5.25 -4.52
C LYS A 34 -6.00 -4.14 -4.60
N PHE A 35 -5.42 -3.75 -3.47
CA PHE A 35 -4.36 -2.75 -3.39
C PHE A 35 -3.05 -3.22 -4.06
N ILE A 36 -2.61 -4.44 -3.77
CA ILE A 36 -1.41 -5.03 -4.40
C ILE A 36 -1.61 -5.17 -5.91
N PHE A 37 -2.78 -5.63 -6.35
CA PHE A 37 -3.09 -5.75 -7.77
C PHE A 37 -3.10 -4.39 -8.49
N SER A 38 -3.67 -3.34 -7.87
CA SER A 38 -3.58 -1.98 -8.44
C SER A 38 -2.14 -1.48 -8.51
N MET A 39 -1.33 -1.71 -7.47
CA MET A 39 0.09 -1.35 -7.48
C MET A 39 0.86 -2.04 -8.61
N ILE A 40 0.63 -3.35 -8.82
CA ILE A 40 1.27 -4.11 -9.90
C ILE A 40 0.85 -3.57 -11.26
N LYS A 41 -0.45 -3.32 -11.44
CA LYS A 41 -0.99 -2.77 -12.69
C LYS A 41 -0.40 -1.39 -13.00
N ASP A 42 -0.31 -0.53 -12.01
CA ASP A 42 0.17 0.84 -12.16
C ASP A 42 1.69 0.89 -12.41
N ASN A 43 2.46 -0.02 -11.76
CA ASN A 43 3.88 -0.24 -12.10
C ASN A 43 4.05 -0.69 -13.56
N GLY A 44 3.26 -1.67 -13.99
CA GLY A 44 3.28 -2.16 -15.37
C GLY A 44 2.96 -1.05 -16.38
N MET A 45 1.95 -0.22 -16.09
CA MET A 45 1.56 0.89 -16.96
C MET A 45 2.65 1.97 -17.07
N SER A 46 3.31 2.33 -15.97
CA SER A 46 4.45 3.27 -16.00
C SER A 46 5.59 2.74 -16.86
N THR A 47 5.95 1.46 -16.74
CA THR A 47 6.96 0.81 -17.58
C THR A 47 6.58 0.80 -19.06
N VAL A 48 5.33 0.45 -19.38
CA VAL A 48 4.82 0.44 -20.75
C VAL A 48 4.87 1.84 -21.36
N ASN A 49 4.39 2.86 -20.64
CA ASN A 49 4.42 4.25 -21.13
C ASN A 49 5.85 4.71 -21.39
N ARG A 50 6.78 4.46 -20.46
CA ARG A 50 8.21 4.78 -20.63
C ARG A 50 8.83 4.06 -21.84
N SER A 51 8.43 2.83 -22.12
CA SER A 51 8.87 2.10 -23.32
C SER A 51 8.29 2.67 -24.61
N ILE A 52 7.06 3.17 -24.59
CA ILE A 52 6.45 3.83 -25.76
C ILE A 52 7.19 5.16 -26.02
N LEU A 53 7.40 5.96 -24.98
CA LEU A 53 8.12 7.23 -25.07
C LEU A 53 9.59 7.03 -25.49
N SER A 54 10.27 5.97 -25.03
CA SER A 54 11.62 5.69 -25.51
C SER A 54 11.66 5.29 -26.99
N SER A 55 10.61 4.63 -27.49
CA SER A 55 10.52 4.23 -28.90
C SER A 55 10.39 5.42 -29.87
N THR A 56 9.92 6.58 -29.39
CA THR A 56 9.78 7.78 -30.23
C THR A 56 11.12 8.47 -30.50
N LYS A 57 12.17 8.19 -29.71
CA LYS A 57 13.51 8.80 -29.86
C LYS A 57 14.19 8.47 -31.21
N ASN A 58 13.77 7.38 -31.85
CA ASN A 58 14.28 6.92 -33.14
C ASN A 58 13.31 7.22 -34.30
N LEU A 59 12.32 8.09 -34.08
CA LEU A 59 11.35 8.51 -35.07
C LEU A 59 11.65 9.93 -35.54
N ASP A 60 11.50 10.16 -36.84
CA ASP A 60 11.51 11.50 -37.41
C ASP A 60 10.16 12.15 -37.15
N LEU A 61 10.08 12.87 -36.02
CA LEU A 61 8.90 13.58 -35.56
C LEU A 61 8.85 14.99 -36.15
N THR A 62 7.64 15.48 -36.45
CA THR A 62 7.43 16.90 -36.69
C THR A 62 7.59 17.68 -35.40
N LYS A 63 7.69 19.01 -35.50
CA LYS A 63 7.73 19.89 -34.32
C LYS A 63 6.51 19.70 -33.42
N GLU A 64 5.32 19.53 -33.99
CA GLU A 64 4.07 19.30 -33.25
C GLU A 64 4.05 17.93 -32.55
N GLU A 65 4.48 16.87 -33.24
CA GLU A 65 4.56 15.53 -32.65
C GLU A 65 5.61 15.45 -31.53
N ALA A 66 6.74 16.14 -31.70
CA ALA A 66 7.77 16.24 -30.66
C ALA A 66 7.28 17.03 -29.43
N GLU A 67 6.36 17.98 -29.60
CA GLU A 67 5.71 18.68 -28.48
C GLU A 67 4.84 17.71 -27.67
N ILE A 68 3.97 16.94 -28.35
CA ILE A 68 3.09 15.95 -27.71
C ILE A 68 3.91 14.94 -26.89
N VAL A 69 5.01 14.43 -27.46
CA VAL A 69 5.91 13.50 -26.75
C VAL A 69 6.52 14.15 -25.52
N ARG A 70 6.99 15.39 -25.63
CA ARG A 70 7.62 16.11 -24.51
C ARG A 70 6.64 16.40 -23.38
N GLU A 71 5.41 16.79 -23.72
CA GLU A 71 4.32 16.98 -22.75
C GLU A 71 4.02 15.67 -22.02
N ALA A 72 3.93 14.56 -22.75
CA ALA A 72 3.70 13.24 -22.18
C ALA A 72 4.84 12.77 -21.26
N GLU A 73 6.12 13.02 -21.62
CA GLU A 73 7.27 12.73 -20.76
C GLU A 73 7.23 13.53 -19.46
N ALA A 74 6.96 14.84 -19.54
CA ALA A 74 6.86 15.70 -18.36
C ALA A 74 5.71 15.25 -17.44
N LEU A 75 4.59 14.85 -18.02
CA LEU A 75 3.42 14.38 -17.30
C LEU A 75 3.64 12.98 -16.68
N GLN A 76 4.36 12.09 -17.37
CA GLN A 76 4.77 10.78 -16.85
C GLN A 76 5.63 10.94 -15.59
N ASP A 77 6.61 11.86 -15.61
CA ASP A 77 7.47 12.12 -14.46
C ASP A 77 6.73 12.78 -13.28
N LYS A 78 5.73 13.63 -13.55
CA LYS A 78 4.84 14.16 -12.50
C LYS A 78 3.99 13.05 -11.89
N THR A 79 3.40 12.20 -12.72
CA THR A 79 2.55 11.07 -12.30
C THR A 79 3.34 10.08 -11.45
N ASP A 80 4.56 9.70 -11.86
CA ASP A 80 5.41 8.79 -11.09
C ASP A 80 5.81 9.38 -9.72
N ARG A 81 6.06 10.69 -9.64
CA ARG A 81 6.34 11.37 -8.37
C ARG A 81 5.13 11.40 -7.45
N ALA A 82 3.95 11.76 -7.96
CA ALA A 82 2.71 11.75 -7.19
C ALA A 82 2.39 10.35 -6.65
N ARG A 83 2.56 9.32 -7.49
CA ARG A 83 2.41 7.92 -7.11
C ARG A 83 3.39 7.50 -6.00
N ASN A 84 4.67 7.85 -6.15
CA ASN A 84 5.68 7.51 -5.14
C ASN A 84 5.40 8.21 -3.80
N LYS A 85 4.90 9.46 -3.82
CA LYS A 85 4.43 10.18 -2.62
C LYS A 85 3.26 9.44 -1.97
N HIS A 86 2.23 9.10 -2.74
CA HIS A 86 1.08 8.32 -2.25
C HIS A 86 1.52 6.99 -1.64
N ASN A 87 2.34 6.21 -2.33
CA ASN A 87 2.81 4.91 -1.83
C ASN A 87 3.63 5.04 -0.55
N SER A 88 4.45 6.09 -0.42
CA SER A 88 5.20 6.39 0.80
C SER A 88 4.28 6.70 1.98
N LEU A 89 3.26 7.53 1.77
CA LEU A 89 2.28 7.85 2.81
C LEU A 89 1.44 6.64 3.21
N VAL A 90 1.01 5.82 2.25
CA VAL A 90 0.28 4.57 2.53
C VAL A 90 1.15 3.61 3.35
N LYS A 91 2.44 3.47 3.02
CA LYS A 91 3.37 2.67 3.80
C LYS A 91 3.44 3.18 5.25
N LYS A 92 3.57 4.50 5.45
CA LYS A 92 3.57 5.08 6.81
C LYS A 92 2.30 4.75 7.59
N VAL A 93 1.12 4.80 6.96
CA VAL A 93 -0.14 4.42 7.60
C VAL A 93 -0.14 2.94 7.98
N ASP A 94 0.31 2.06 7.08
CA ASP A 94 0.42 0.62 7.33
C ASP A 94 1.37 0.32 8.50
N ASP A 95 2.54 0.96 8.52
CA ASP A 95 3.51 0.82 9.60
C ASP A 95 2.93 1.29 10.94
N ILE A 96 2.23 2.44 10.97
CA ILE A 96 1.54 2.94 12.18
C ILE A 96 0.47 1.97 12.67
N LYS A 97 -0.33 1.40 11.77
CA LYS A 97 -1.34 0.39 12.15
C LYS A 97 -0.71 -0.85 12.74
N LYS A 98 0.37 -1.37 12.13
CA LYS A 98 1.10 -2.52 12.68
C LYS A 98 1.67 -2.23 14.05
N MET A 99 2.22 -1.03 14.28
CA MET A 99 2.69 -0.65 15.61
C MET A 99 1.56 -0.66 16.64
N LEU A 100 0.38 -0.11 16.30
CA LEU A 100 -0.79 -0.14 17.19
C LEU A 100 -1.21 -1.58 17.52
N GLU A 101 -1.27 -2.47 16.53
CA GLU A 101 -1.57 -3.89 16.74
C GLU A 101 -0.54 -4.59 17.65
N ILE A 102 0.74 -4.23 17.53
CA ILE A 102 1.79 -4.77 18.39
C ILE A 102 1.65 -4.26 19.82
N TYR A 103 1.28 -2.98 20.04
CA TYR A 103 0.98 -2.49 21.39
C TYR A 103 -0.19 -3.23 22.01
N ASP A 104 -1.28 -3.44 21.26
CA ASP A 104 -2.46 -4.17 21.76
C ASP A 104 -2.08 -5.61 22.17
N LYS A 105 -1.23 -6.29 21.39
CA LYS A 105 -0.71 -7.62 21.75
C LYS A 105 0.17 -7.61 22.98
N ILE A 106 1.07 -6.63 23.10
CA ILE A 106 1.92 -6.48 24.29
C ILE A 106 1.06 -6.29 25.54
N ASP A 107 0.02 -5.47 25.45
CA ASP A 107 -0.92 -5.25 26.57
C ASP A 107 -1.71 -6.52 26.90
N GLU A 108 -2.14 -7.29 25.90
CA GLU A 108 -2.78 -8.60 26.13
C GLU A 108 -1.84 -9.58 26.84
N ILE A 109 -0.58 -9.70 26.37
CA ILE A 109 0.42 -10.59 26.97
C ILE A 109 0.74 -10.16 28.40
N ASN A 110 0.87 -8.86 28.67
CA ASN A 110 1.10 -8.35 30.03
C ASN A 110 -0.08 -8.66 30.95
N ASN A 111 -1.32 -8.44 30.49
CA ASN A 111 -2.51 -8.79 31.26
C ASN A 111 -2.59 -10.29 31.57
N GLN A 112 -2.14 -11.14 30.65
CA GLN A 112 -2.06 -12.58 30.89
C GLN A 112 -0.95 -12.92 31.89
N LEU A 113 0.23 -12.30 31.77
CA LEU A 113 1.36 -12.48 32.71
C LEU A 113 1.04 -12.04 34.13
N ASP A 114 0.21 -11.00 34.29
CA ASP A 114 -0.26 -10.50 35.59
C ASP A 114 -1.35 -11.39 36.22
N SER A 115 -1.90 -12.36 35.47
CA SER A 115 -2.81 -13.36 35.99
C SER A 115 -2.11 -14.29 36.99
N ALA A 116 -2.72 -14.44 38.17
CA ALA A 116 -2.16 -15.23 39.27
C ALA A 116 -2.17 -16.76 39.02
N GLU A 117 -2.85 -17.26 37.99
CA GLU A 117 -3.11 -18.69 37.78
C GLU A 117 -2.23 -19.35 36.68
N LEU A 118 -1.13 -18.71 36.26
CA LEU A 118 -0.25 -19.26 35.23
C LEU A 118 0.74 -20.31 35.76
N THR A 119 0.95 -21.38 34.99
CA THR A 119 2.07 -22.31 35.21
C THR A 119 3.41 -21.66 34.80
N GLU A 120 4.53 -22.21 35.28
CA GLU A 120 5.88 -21.75 34.91
C GLU A 120 6.14 -21.84 33.40
N GLU A 121 5.66 -22.92 32.77
CA GLU A 121 5.76 -23.14 31.33
C GLU A 121 4.97 -22.11 30.53
N GLN A 122 3.75 -21.78 30.96
CA GLN A 122 2.92 -20.74 30.33
C GLN A 122 3.56 -19.35 30.48
N ARG A 123 4.09 -19.05 31.67
CA ARG A 123 4.79 -17.79 31.94
C ARG A 123 6.03 -17.62 31.03
N ASN A 124 6.80 -18.69 30.83
CA ASN A 124 7.96 -18.66 29.93
C ASN A 124 7.57 -18.47 28.46
N LEU A 125 6.47 -19.08 28.00
CA LEU A 125 5.95 -18.87 26.65
C LEU A 125 5.56 -17.40 26.42
N PHE A 126 4.78 -16.81 27.32
CA PHE A 126 4.37 -15.41 27.22
C PHE A 126 5.56 -14.44 27.30
N GLN A 127 6.58 -14.73 28.11
CA GLN A 127 7.79 -13.91 28.14
C GLN A 127 8.59 -13.97 26.83
N ASN A 128 8.59 -15.11 26.14
CA ASN A 128 9.23 -15.23 24.83
C ASN A 128 8.44 -14.48 23.76
N GLU A 129 7.11 -14.62 23.75
CA GLU A 129 6.23 -13.89 22.84
C GLU A 129 6.34 -12.37 23.05
N LEU A 130 6.38 -11.92 24.31
CA LEU A 130 6.60 -10.51 24.66
C LEU A 130 7.91 -9.97 24.07
N LYS A 131 9.01 -10.73 24.16
CA LYS A 131 10.30 -10.34 23.58
C LYS A 131 10.24 -10.26 22.06
N GLU A 132 9.55 -11.19 21.42
CA GLU A 132 9.35 -11.19 19.97
C GLU A 132 8.59 -9.93 19.52
N GLN A 133 7.47 -9.62 20.16
CA GLN A 133 6.69 -8.40 19.87
C GLN A 133 7.50 -7.12 20.12
N GLN A 134 8.32 -7.08 21.17
CA GLN A 134 9.19 -5.94 21.46
C GLN A 134 10.29 -5.74 20.41
N GLU A 135 10.89 -6.81 19.90
CA GLU A 135 11.91 -6.71 18.85
C GLU A 135 11.27 -6.32 17.50
N GLU A 136 10.07 -6.82 17.18
CA GLU A 136 9.30 -6.38 16.01
C GLU A 136 8.97 -4.87 16.08
N LEU A 137 8.50 -4.40 17.24
CA LEU A 137 8.22 -2.99 17.47
C LEU A 137 9.48 -2.12 17.30
N LYS A 138 10.63 -2.61 17.78
CA LYS A 138 11.92 -1.92 17.66
C LYS A 138 12.37 -1.84 16.19
N ASN A 139 12.18 -2.89 15.40
CA ASN A 139 12.48 -2.87 13.97
C ASN A 139 11.61 -1.83 13.23
N LEU A 140 10.31 -1.74 13.56
CA LEU A 140 9.42 -0.73 13.00
C LEU A 140 9.74 0.71 13.43
N ARG A 141 10.31 0.90 14.63
CA ARG A 141 10.74 2.21 15.14
C ARG A 141 12.12 2.65 14.63
N GLY A 142 13.02 1.69 14.36
CA GLY A 142 14.39 1.93 13.88
C GLY A 142 14.45 2.47 12.44
N ASP A 143 13.42 2.15 11.64
CA ASP A 143 13.10 2.88 10.42
C ASP A 143 12.47 4.22 10.82
N ASP A 144 13.30 5.21 11.13
CA ASP A 144 12.90 6.54 11.62
C ASP A 144 11.65 7.05 10.88
N LEU A 145 10.50 6.93 11.55
CA LEU A 145 9.20 7.36 11.02
C LEU A 145 9.10 8.90 10.96
N GLY A 146 10.20 9.62 11.15
CA GLY A 146 10.27 11.07 11.24
C GLY A 146 9.49 11.57 12.45
N LEU A 147 9.58 10.84 13.56
CA LEU A 147 8.79 11.03 14.77
C LEU A 147 9.33 12.17 15.66
N GLY A 148 9.53 13.33 15.04
CA GLY A 148 9.67 14.57 15.78
C GLY A 148 8.33 14.91 16.44
N ASN A 149 8.33 14.98 17.78
CA ASN A 149 7.24 15.25 18.71
C ASN A 149 6.32 14.09 19.14
N PRO A 150 5.95 14.04 20.44
CA PRO A 150 5.12 12.99 21.03
C PRO A 150 3.63 13.28 20.78
N THR A 151 3.18 13.16 19.53
CA THR A 151 1.75 12.90 19.26
C THR A 151 1.53 11.38 19.27
N SER A 152 0.44 10.93 19.87
CA SER A 152 0.08 9.52 19.92
C SER A 152 0.01 8.93 18.51
N LEU A 153 0.23 7.61 18.37
CA LEU A 153 0.12 6.96 17.06
C LEU A 153 -1.25 7.19 16.40
N GLN A 154 -2.30 7.35 17.20
CA GLN A 154 -3.64 7.65 16.74
C GLN A 154 -3.74 9.05 16.12
N GLU A 155 -3.24 10.08 16.81
CA GLU A 155 -3.20 11.46 16.29
C GLU A 155 -2.37 11.53 14.99
N ARG A 156 -1.31 10.74 14.88
CA ARG A 156 -0.52 10.66 13.65
C ARG A 156 -1.28 10.05 12.48
N LEU A 157 -2.10 9.03 12.72
CA LEU A 157 -2.98 8.49 11.69
C LEU A 157 -3.98 9.55 11.22
N GLU A 158 -4.55 10.31 12.15
CA GLU A 158 -5.50 11.38 11.85
C GLU A 158 -4.87 12.51 11.03
N MET A 159 -3.59 12.82 11.28
CA MET A 159 -2.83 13.81 10.50
C MET A 159 -2.47 13.30 9.09
N ILE A 160 -2.07 12.03 8.96
CA ILE A 160 -1.60 11.47 7.68
C ILE A 160 -2.77 11.10 6.77
N ALA A 161 -3.93 10.73 7.31
CA ALA A 161 -5.07 10.29 6.50
C ALA A 161 -5.53 11.33 5.44
N PRO A 162 -5.67 12.63 5.76
CA PRO A 162 -5.94 13.65 4.75
C PRO A 162 -4.83 13.76 3.68
N GLU A 163 -3.56 13.67 4.08
CA GLU A 163 -2.42 13.74 3.15
C GLU A 163 -2.42 12.57 2.16
N VAL A 164 -2.81 11.37 2.61
CA VAL A 164 -2.95 10.18 1.75
C VAL A 164 -4.03 10.41 0.70
N GLU A 165 -5.21 10.87 1.10
CA GLU A 165 -6.33 11.12 0.19
C GLU A 165 -6.00 12.25 -0.81
N GLU A 166 -5.33 13.32 -0.37
CA GLU A 166 -4.87 14.38 -1.25
C GLU A 166 -3.84 13.87 -2.27
N ALA A 167 -2.84 13.10 -1.81
CA ALA A 167 -1.84 12.51 -2.68
C ALA A 167 -2.46 11.52 -3.69
N ARG A 168 -3.49 10.79 -3.26
CA ARG A 168 -4.26 9.90 -4.12
C ARG A 168 -5.03 10.66 -5.18
N ALA A 169 -5.75 11.71 -4.81
CA ALA A 169 -6.51 12.54 -5.74
C ALA A 169 -5.59 13.18 -6.80
N GLN A 170 -4.43 13.72 -6.37
CA GLN A 170 -3.42 14.26 -7.27
C GLN A 170 -2.87 13.20 -8.24
N TYR A 171 -2.62 11.97 -7.74
CA TYR A 171 -2.19 10.87 -8.60
C TYR A 171 -3.26 10.48 -9.61
N ASP A 172 -4.51 10.32 -9.20
CA ASP A 172 -5.62 9.90 -10.05
C ASP A 172 -5.90 10.94 -11.16
N GLU A 173 -5.81 12.23 -10.84
CA GLU A 173 -5.92 13.33 -11.80
C GLU A 173 -4.80 13.27 -12.86
N LEU A 174 -3.54 13.27 -12.41
CA LEU A 174 -2.38 13.23 -13.30
C LEU A 174 -2.36 11.95 -14.16
N ASN A 175 -2.74 10.80 -13.60
CA ASN A 175 -2.80 9.54 -14.32
C ASN A 175 -3.91 9.53 -15.38
N SER A 176 -5.03 10.20 -15.12
CA SER A 176 -6.12 10.37 -16.09
C SER A 176 -5.68 11.24 -17.26
N GLU A 177 -4.99 12.37 -16.99
CA GLU A 177 -4.42 13.24 -18.00
C GLU A 177 -3.35 12.50 -18.83
N LEU A 178 -2.46 11.77 -18.14
CA LEU A 178 -1.40 10.97 -18.76
C LEU A 178 -1.98 9.92 -19.71
N LYS A 179 -3.09 9.28 -19.34
CA LYS A 179 -3.75 8.29 -20.19
C LYS A 179 -4.24 8.89 -21.52
N VAL A 180 -4.77 10.11 -21.48
CA VAL A 180 -5.16 10.85 -22.69
C VAL A 180 -3.92 11.17 -23.53
N LYS A 181 -2.90 11.80 -22.93
CA LYS A 181 -1.67 12.17 -23.64
C LYS A 181 -0.92 10.97 -24.22
N MET A 182 -0.85 9.86 -23.50
CA MET A 182 -0.25 8.63 -24.01
C MET A 182 -1.04 7.99 -25.16
N SER A 183 -2.34 8.30 -25.29
CA SER A 183 -3.11 7.85 -26.45
C SER A 183 -2.75 8.66 -27.69
N GLU A 184 -2.52 9.98 -27.55
CA GLU A 184 -1.97 10.83 -28.61
C GLU A 184 -0.58 10.33 -29.06
N VAL A 185 0.33 10.05 -28.11
CA VAL A 185 1.66 9.51 -28.41
C VAL A 185 1.58 8.18 -29.17
N ARG A 186 0.66 7.28 -28.79
CA ARG A 186 0.48 6.00 -29.50
C ARG A 186 0.07 6.19 -30.95
N GLU A 187 -0.81 7.14 -31.22
CA GLU A 187 -1.22 7.48 -32.59
C GLU A 187 -0.05 8.05 -33.40
N VAL A 188 0.78 8.91 -32.80
CA VAL A 188 2.03 9.39 -33.42
C VAL A 188 2.95 8.23 -33.79
N VAL A 189 3.22 7.32 -32.84
CA VAL A 189 4.06 6.14 -33.07
C VAL A 189 3.48 5.27 -34.20
N ARG A 190 2.17 5.05 -34.20
CA ARG A 190 1.48 4.24 -35.20
C ARG A 190 1.61 4.84 -36.60
N SER A 191 1.23 6.11 -36.76
CA SER A 191 1.30 6.83 -38.03
C SER A 191 2.72 6.83 -38.62
N ARG A 192 3.74 6.97 -37.77
CA ARG A 192 5.15 6.95 -38.20
C ARG A 192 5.64 5.56 -38.61
N LYS A 193 5.19 4.49 -37.93
CA LYS A 193 5.50 3.11 -38.32
C LYS A 193 4.86 2.74 -39.65
N GLU A 194 3.57 3.06 -39.85
CA GLU A 194 2.85 2.80 -41.10
C GLU A 194 3.50 3.52 -42.30
N LYS A 195 3.98 4.76 -42.11
CA LYS A 195 4.72 5.50 -43.15
C LYS A 195 6.06 4.85 -43.51
N LYS A 196 6.81 4.33 -42.52
CA LYS A 196 8.09 3.62 -42.75
C LYS A 196 7.88 2.33 -43.54
N GLU A 197 6.88 1.53 -43.17
CA GLU A 197 6.56 0.28 -43.87
C GLU A 197 6.13 0.51 -45.32
N ASN A 198 5.34 1.55 -45.58
CA ASN A 198 4.92 1.89 -46.95
C ASN A 198 6.07 2.41 -47.83
N HIS A 199 7.13 3.01 -47.26
CA HIS A 199 8.32 3.43 -48.01
C HIS A 199 9.32 2.29 -48.26
N SER A 200 9.29 1.20 -47.48
CA SER A 200 10.15 0.03 -47.70
C SER A 200 9.60 -0.98 -48.71
N ASN A 201 8.32 -0.86 -49.10
CA ASN A 201 7.65 -1.75 -50.05
C ASN A 201 7.54 -1.18 -51.48
N ILE A 202 8.17 -0.03 -51.75
CA ILE A 202 8.25 0.65 -53.06
C ILE A 202 9.72 0.69 -53.48
#